data_AF-A0A9P7D059-F1
#
_entry.id   AF-A0A9P7D059-F1
#
_cell.length_a   1.000
_cell.length_b   1.000
_cell.length_c   1.000
_cell.angle_alpha   90.00
_cell.angle_beta   90.00
_cell.angle_gamma   90.00
#
_symmetry.space_group_name_H-M   'P 1'
#
loop_
_entity.id
_entity.type
_entity.pdbx_description
1 polymer ?
#
loop_
_entity_poly.entity_id
_entity_poly.type
_entity_poly.pdbx_seq_one_letter_code
_entity_poly.pdbx_strand_id
1 'polypeptide(L)'
;MEHSFQSLFTTFEDVGIKPFQFFSMLLTRLELNNHPHVCELLVHSEDLVSAIIKHPSRPKNSAHTVAQLIQGIYVREVRTMASEENGSHFGASSASMQQLEEFSIEETAQAMKLNAPGLWGLLGALLGEEERLGSNKDVVISDVPEAIDNYYWDQVEAIELEGFINALNSEGALKRDIHTNRCAAVFNIKKVVLLSIMMQSMNRKSNALQSIIGIFLQSMHTPQNVVDTLARIGISISTDAIHAAVKSILMFPLQHGVTINDLKCSEELWRKSALNTQAIEQDLPSCKTWKDLLSIYPETEVTREHNLTRRDCFNAWIFLMDNNKRLQSINIDVFYTSGNNVSKVDYDERL
;
A
#
# COMPACT_ATOMS: atom_id res chain seq x y z
N MET A 1 0.35 49.59 -19.71
CA MET A 1 -0.49 48.67 -18.92
C MET A 1 -1.69 49.37 -18.29
N GLU A 2 -1.53 50.50 -17.58
CA GLU A 2 -2.67 51.20 -16.96
C GLU A 2 -3.79 51.60 -17.94
N HIS A 3 -3.44 52.16 -19.11
CA HIS A 3 -4.43 52.46 -20.15
C HIS A 3 -5.19 51.21 -20.65
N SER A 4 -4.53 50.04 -20.65
CA SER A 4 -5.14 48.77 -21.06
C SER A 4 -6.15 48.27 -20.02
N PHE A 5 -5.86 48.41 -18.72
CA PHE A 5 -6.80 48.07 -17.66
C PHE A 5 -8.02 48.99 -17.65
N GLN A 6 -7.83 50.29 -17.89
CA GLN A 6 -8.94 51.23 -17.96
C GLN A 6 -9.88 50.89 -19.12
N SER A 7 -9.31 50.58 -20.30
CA SER A 7 -10.09 50.14 -21.47
C SER A 7 -10.83 48.81 -21.22
N LEU A 8 -10.25 47.91 -20.44
CA LEU A 8 -10.89 46.64 -20.07
C LEU A 8 -12.08 46.89 -19.12
N PHE A 9 -11.91 47.75 -18.12
CA PHE A 9 -12.98 48.08 -17.18
C PHE A 9 -14.14 48.82 -17.84
N THR A 10 -13.87 49.76 -18.75
CA THR A 10 -14.94 50.41 -19.53
C THR A 10 -15.70 49.39 -20.38
N THR A 11 -15.01 48.41 -20.97
CA THR A 11 -15.68 47.35 -21.74
C THR A 11 -16.59 46.50 -20.84
N PHE A 12 -16.16 46.18 -19.61
CA PHE A 12 -17.02 45.45 -18.66
C PHE A 12 -18.25 46.27 -18.25
N GLU A 13 -18.10 47.58 -18.07
CA GLU A 13 -19.21 48.50 -17.76
C GLU A 13 -20.19 48.60 -18.94
N ASP A 14 -19.69 48.75 -20.18
CA ASP A 14 -20.50 48.85 -21.40
C ASP A 14 -21.33 47.59 -21.66
N VAL A 15 -20.75 46.41 -21.37
CA VAL A 15 -21.43 45.11 -21.52
C VAL A 15 -22.27 44.75 -20.29
N GLY A 16 -22.16 45.51 -19.19
CA GLY A 16 -22.90 45.28 -17.95
C GLY A 16 -22.50 44.01 -17.19
N ILE A 17 -21.28 43.50 -17.40
CA ILE A 17 -20.77 42.28 -16.77
C ILE A 17 -19.69 42.64 -15.74
N LYS A 18 -19.87 42.20 -14.49
CA LYS A 18 -18.84 42.39 -13.46
C LYS A 18 -17.64 41.46 -13.72
N PRO A 19 -16.40 41.87 -13.38
CA PRO A 19 -15.22 41.01 -13.56
C PRO A 19 -15.36 39.62 -12.92
N PHE A 20 -15.90 39.53 -11.69
CA PHE A 20 -16.18 38.24 -11.04
C PHE A 20 -17.15 37.36 -11.85
N GLN A 21 -18.21 37.95 -12.42
CA GLN A 21 -19.18 37.21 -13.24
C GLN A 21 -18.54 36.71 -14.53
N PHE A 22 -17.69 37.54 -15.16
CA PHE A 22 -16.92 37.15 -16.32
C PHE A 22 -16.03 35.94 -16.01
N PHE A 23 -15.18 36.01 -14.97
CA PHE A 23 -14.33 34.88 -14.57
C PHE A 23 -15.13 33.65 -14.16
N SER A 24 -16.24 33.83 -13.43
CA SER A 24 -17.11 32.72 -13.05
C SER A 24 -17.71 32.04 -14.28
N MET A 25 -18.19 32.80 -15.27
CA MET A 25 -18.74 32.25 -16.52
C MET A 25 -17.66 31.55 -17.33
N LEU A 26 -16.47 32.14 -17.41
CA LEU A 26 -15.32 31.61 -18.11
C LEU A 26 -14.89 30.24 -17.55
N LEU A 27 -14.96 30.07 -16.22
CA LEU A 27 -14.54 28.84 -15.53
C LEU A 27 -15.64 27.79 -15.34
N THR A 28 -16.92 28.12 -15.58
CA THR A 28 -18.06 27.20 -15.35
C THR A 28 -18.75 26.73 -16.62
N ARG A 29 -18.59 27.44 -17.74
CA ARG A 29 -19.23 27.07 -19.01
C ARG A 29 -18.44 25.97 -19.71
N LEU A 30 -19.09 24.82 -19.90
CA LEU A 30 -18.51 23.65 -20.56
C LEU A 30 -18.03 23.96 -21.98
N GLU A 31 -18.69 24.89 -22.69
CA GLU A 31 -18.31 25.28 -24.05
C GLU A 31 -16.94 25.97 -24.11
N LEU A 32 -16.45 26.49 -22.99
CA LEU A 32 -15.20 27.23 -22.89
C LEU A 32 -14.04 26.41 -22.32
N ASN A 33 -14.27 25.14 -21.92
CA ASN A 33 -13.25 24.31 -21.27
C ASN A 33 -11.96 24.15 -22.10
N ASN A 34 -12.09 24.13 -23.43
CA ASN A 34 -10.95 23.99 -24.35
C ASN A 34 -10.48 25.32 -24.95
N HIS A 35 -11.04 26.45 -24.49
CA HIS A 35 -10.66 27.75 -25.01
C HIS A 35 -9.22 28.07 -24.57
N PRO A 36 -8.32 28.54 -25.46
CA PRO A 36 -6.91 28.77 -25.13
C PRO A 36 -6.67 29.60 -23.86
N HIS A 37 -7.43 30.68 -23.69
CA HIS A 37 -7.34 31.54 -22.49
C HIS A 37 -7.87 30.87 -21.21
N VAL A 38 -8.81 29.92 -21.30
CA VAL A 38 -9.24 29.15 -20.12
C VAL A 38 -8.14 28.18 -19.73
N CYS A 39 -7.53 27.49 -20.70
CA CYS A 39 -6.40 26.61 -20.45
C CYS A 39 -5.22 27.37 -19.83
N GLU A 40 -4.87 28.54 -20.37
CA GLU A 40 -3.84 29.42 -19.82
C GLU A 40 -4.17 29.84 -18.36
N LEU A 41 -5.41 30.25 -18.10
CA LEU A 41 -5.86 30.62 -16.76
C LEU A 41 -5.77 29.45 -15.76
N LEU A 42 -6.10 28.24 -16.19
CA LEU A 42 -6.03 27.03 -15.35
C LEU A 42 -4.58 26.61 -15.08
N VAL A 43 -3.68 26.73 -16.06
CA VAL A 43 -2.24 26.49 -15.89
C VAL A 43 -1.65 27.43 -14.84
N HIS A 44 -2.11 28.69 -14.80
CA HIS A 44 -1.67 29.70 -13.82
C HIS A 44 -2.60 29.82 -12.59
N SER A 45 -3.40 28.79 -12.31
CA SER A 45 -4.37 28.83 -11.20
C SER A 45 -3.70 29.00 -9.83
N GLU A 46 -2.51 28.43 -9.61
CA GLU A 46 -1.73 28.61 -8.38
C GLU A 46 -1.33 30.07 -8.18
N ASP A 47 -0.78 30.71 -9.20
CA ASP A 47 -0.39 32.14 -9.16
C ASP A 47 -1.60 33.02 -8.87
N LEU A 48 -2.75 32.71 -9.49
CA LEU A 48 -3.99 33.44 -9.29
C LEU A 48 -4.53 33.29 -7.86
N VAL A 49 -4.56 32.05 -7.33
CA VAL A 49 -4.96 31.79 -5.95
C VAL A 49 -3.98 32.47 -4.98
N SER A 50 -2.68 32.39 -5.25
CA SER A 50 -1.63 33.03 -4.47
C SER A 50 -1.78 34.56 -4.46
N ALA A 51 -2.07 35.17 -5.61
CA ALA A 51 -2.33 36.60 -5.74
C ALA A 51 -3.57 37.03 -4.95
N ILE A 52 -4.66 36.25 -5.02
CA ILE A 52 -5.89 36.50 -4.25
C ILE A 52 -5.59 36.41 -2.74
N ILE A 53 -4.86 35.39 -2.31
CA ILE A 53 -4.51 35.19 -0.90
C ILE A 53 -3.59 36.31 -0.41
N LYS A 54 -2.64 36.79 -1.22
CA LYS A 54 -1.68 37.85 -0.85
C LYS A 54 -2.24 39.27 -0.99
N HIS A 55 -3.43 39.44 -1.56
CA HIS A 55 -3.98 40.77 -1.83
C HIS A 55 -4.17 41.60 -0.54
N PRO A 56 -3.68 42.85 -0.48
CA PRO A 56 -3.70 43.67 0.75
C PRO A 56 -5.12 44.00 1.24
N SER A 57 -6.07 44.14 0.31
CA SER A 57 -7.48 44.39 0.62
C SER A 57 -8.31 43.12 0.79
N ARG A 58 -7.68 41.95 1.03
CA ARG A 58 -8.41 40.69 1.19
C ARG A 58 -9.34 40.76 2.40
N PRO A 59 -10.57 40.19 2.32
CA PRO A 59 -11.39 39.99 3.51
C PRO A 59 -10.60 39.20 4.56
N LYS A 60 -10.69 39.57 5.84
CA LYS A 60 -10.00 38.86 6.94
C LYS A 60 -10.28 37.35 6.97
N ASN A 61 -11.41 36.93 6.40
CA ASN A 61 -11.89 35.55 6.38
C ASN A 61 -11.49 34.78 5.11
N SER A 62 -10.78 35.38 4.14
CA SER A 62 -10.50 34.74 2.85
C SER A 62 -9.70 33.44 2.98
N ALA A 63 -8.68 33.42 3.85
CA ALA A 63 -7.91 32.22 4.14
C ALA A 63 -8.77 31.10 4.74
N HIS A 64 -9.73 31.46 5.61
CA HIS A 64 -10.67 30.50 6.18
C HIS A 64 -11.61 29.92 5.12
N THR A 65 -12.11 30.74 4.20
CA THR A 65 -12.94 30.28 3.08
C THR A 65 -12.18 29.30 2.18
N VAL A 66 -10.93 29.61 1.83
CA VAL A 66 -10.08 28.69 1.05
C VAL A 66 -9.87 27.38 1.82
N ALA A 67 -9.56 27.45 3.11
CA ALA A 67 -9.41 26.26 3.95
C ALA A 67 -10.70 25.42 4.00
N GLN A 68 -11.87 26.02 4.12
CA GLN A 68 -13.16 25.31 4.10
C GLN A 68 -13.42 24.62 2.75
N LEU A 69 -13.07 25.26 1.63
CA LEU A 69 -13.21 24.65 0.30
C LEU A 69 -12.30 23.42 0.17
N ILE A 70 -11.04 23.55 0.60
CA ILE A 70 -10.06 22.46 0.61
C ILE A 70 -10.51 21.31 1.53
N GLN A 71 -11.00 21.62 2.73
CA GLN A 71 -11.59 20.62 3.63
C GLN A 71 -12.75 19.87 2.97
N GLY A 72 -13.61 20.59 2.23
CA GLY A 72 -14.71 19.98 1.48
C GLY A 72 -14.23 18.99 0.40
N ILE A 73 -13.07 19.24 -0.19
CA ILE A 73 -12.42 18.30 -1.13
C ILE A 73 -11.95 17.06 -0.37
N TYR A 74 -11.18 17.21 0.71
CA TYR A 74 -10.67 16.06 1.48
C TYR A 74 -11.77 15.20 2.08
N VAL A 75 -12.84 15.80 2.61
CA VAL A 75 -14.00 15.06 3.12
C VAL A 75 -14.67 14.25 2.00
N ARG A 76 -14.72 14.79 0.78
CA ARG A 76 -15.26 14.08 -0.38
C ARG A 76 -14.37 12.92 -0.78
N GLU A 77 -13.06 13.12 -0.83
CA GLU A 77 -12.08 12.07 -1.14
C GLU A 77 -12.19 10.90 -0.14
N VAL A 78 -12.23 11.17 1.17
CA VAL A 78 -12.43 10.13 2.20
C VAL A 78 -13.77 9.42 2.02
N ARG A 79 -14.84 10.15 1.73
CA ARG A 79 -16.17 9.55 1.50
C ARG A 79 -16.18 8.64 0.28
N THR A 80 -15.53 9.06 -0.80
CA THR A 80 -15.38 8.24 -2.01
C THR A 80 -14.66 6.94 -1.66
N MET A 81 -13.48 7.02 -1.04
CA MET A 81 -12.73 5.82 -0.64
C MET A 81 -13.49 4.90 0.32
N ALA A 82 -14.25 5.46 1.26
CA ALA A 82 -15.01 4.69 2.25
C ALA A 82 -16.32 4.06 1.71
N SER A 83 -16.68 4.32 0.45
CA SER A 83 -17.86 3.74 -0.20
C SER A 83 -17.71 2.22 -0.40
N GLU A 84 -18.83 1.52 -0.55
CA GLU A 84 -18.85 0.06 -0.82
C GLU A 84 -18.18 -0.28 -2.17
N GLU A 85 -18.24 0.62 -3.13
CA GLU A 85 -17.72 0.43 -4.50
C GLU A 85 -16.17 0.31 -4.55
N ASN A 86 -15.48 0.85 -3.55
CA ASN A 86 -14.01 0.88 -3.50
C ASN A 86 -13.39 -0.32 -2.75
N GLY A 87 -14.16 -1.37 -2.48
CA GLY A 87 -13.64 -2.67 -2.04
C GLY A 87 -12.98 -2.69 -0.64
N SER A 88 -13.03 -1.59 0.10
CA SER A 88 -12.37 -1.48 1.43
C SER A 88 -13.19 -2.11 2.57
N HIS A 89 -14.24 -2.85 2.23
CA HIS A 89 -15.18 -3.43 3.19
C HIS A 89 -14.82 -4.86 3.51
N PHE A 90 -14.64 -5.16 4.80
CA PHE A 90 -14.32 -6.50 5.26
C PHE A 90 -15.37 -7.00 6.24
N GLY A 91 -16.20 -7.92 5.75
CA GLY A 91 -17.19 -8.61 6.57
C GLY A 91 -16.52 -9.69 7.40
N ALA A 92 -16.24 -9.43 8.67
CA ALA A 92 -15.62 -10.42 9.55
C ALA A 92 -16.38 -11.77 9.57
N SER A 93 -17.71 -11.74 9.68
CA SER A 93 -18.53 -12.97 9.68
C SER A 93 -18.61 -13.70 8.33
N SER A 94 -18.09 -13.09 7.26
CA SER A 94 -18.05 -13.63 5.91
C SER A 94 -16.63 -13.65 5.34
N ALA A 95 -15.62 -13.52 6.20
CA ALA A 95 -14.23 -13.47 5.80
C ALA A 95 -13.82 -14.79 5.16
N SER A 96 -13.14 -14.72 4.01
CA SER A 96 -12.57 -15.87 3.33
C SER A 96 -11.04 -15.85 3.37
N MET A 97 -10.42 -17.02 3.22
CA MET A 97 -8.96 -17.14 3.09
C MET A 97 -8.44 -16.39 1.87
N GLN A 98 -9.18 -16.44 0.75
CA GLN A 98 -8.84 -15.72 -0.47
C GLN A 98 -8.75 -14.20 -0.25
N GLN A 99 -9.68 -13.60 0.51
CA GLN A 99 -9.62 -12.17 0.84
C GLN A 99 -8.39 -11.79 1.68
N LEU A 100 -7.87 -12.72 2.48
CA LEU A 100 -6.64 -12.52 3.26
C LEU A 100 -5.40 -12.65 2.37
N GLU A 101 -5.40 -13.60 1.43
CA GLU A 101 -4.30 -13.84 0.49
C GLU A 101 -4.17 -12.74 -0.58
N GLU A 102 -5.29 -12.20 -1.04
CA GLU A 102 -5.33 -11.17 -2.10
C GLU A 102 -5.09 -9.75 -1.57
N PHE A 103 -5.08 -9.54 -0.25
CA PHE A 103 -4.89 -8.20 0.31
C PHE A 103 -3.44 -7.71 0.12
N SER A 104 -3.25 -6.65 -0.68
CA SER A 104 -1.97 -5.95 -0.85
C SER A 104 -2.03 -4.52 -0.32
N ILE A 105 -1.03 -4.14 0.47
CA ILE A 105 -0.86 -2.76 0.95
C ILE A 105 -0.49 -1.84 -0.21
N GLU A 106 0.31 -2.32 -1.15
CA GLU A 106 0.75 -1.58 -2.33
C GLU A 106 -0.43 -1.23 -3.24
N GLU A 107 -1.29 -2.21 -3.54
CA GLU A 107 -2.51 -1.98 -4.32
C GLU A 107 -3.47 -1.02 -3.59
N THR A 108 -3.60 -1.19 -2.27
CA THR A 108 -4.39 -0.28 -1.42
C THR A 108 -3.82 1.14 -1.48
N ALA A 109 -2.50 1.31 -1.41
CA ALA A 109 -1.83 2.60 -1.52
C ALA A 109 -2.09 3.27 -2.88
N GLN A 110 -1.99 2.51 -3.98
CA GLN A 110 -2.28 3.04 -5.32
C GLN A 110 -3.76 3.44 -5.44
N ALA A 111 -4.68 2.60 -4.99
CA ALA A 111 -6.10 2.90 -5.00
C ALA A 111 -6.43 4.15 -4.18
N MET A 112 -5.86 4.29 -2.98
CA MET A 112 -6.04 5.48 -2.15
C MET A 112 -5.44 6.74 -2.80
N LYS A 113 -4.25 6.64 -3.39
CA LYS A 113 -3.61 7.74 -4.11
C LYS A 113 -4.44 8.21 -5.32
N LEU A 114 -5.03 7.28 -6.06
CA LEU A 114 -5.88 7.59 -7.21
C LEU A 114 -7.20 8.24 -6.81
N ASN A 115 -7.83 7.76 -5.73
CA ASN A 115 -9.13 8.25 -5.27
C ASN A 115 -9.07 9.49 -4.38
N ALA A 116 -7.92 9.75 -3.75
CA ALA A 116 -7.70 10.86 -2.83
C ALA A 116 -6.35 11.57 -3.05
N PRO A 117 -6.06 12.05 -4.28
CA PRO A 117 -4.76 12.64 -4.59
C PRO A 117 -4.43 13.87 -3.75
N GLY A 118 -5.44 14.70 -3.42
CA GLY A 118 -5.23 15.89 -2.60
C GLY A 118 -4.85 15.55 -1.16
N LEU A 119 -5.60 14.65 -0.53
CA LEU A 119 -5.32 14.20 0.83
C LEU A 119 -4.05 13.35 0.90
N TRP A 120 -3.77 12.54 -0.12
CA TRP A 120 -2.52 11.78 -0.22
C TRP A 120 -1.29 12.70 -0.25
N GLY A 121 -1.35 13.77 -1.06
CA GLY A 121 -0.32 14.81 -1.10
C GLY A 121 -0.16 15.53 0.23
N LEU A 122 -1.27 15.92 0.88
CA LEU A 122 -1.25 16.54 2.20
C LEU A 122 -0.57 15.64 3.25
N LEU A 123 -0.90 14.35 3.27
CA LEU A 123 -0.25 13.41 4.20
C LEU A 123 1.23 13.24 3.88
N GLY A 124 1.63 13.27 2.60
CA GLY A 124 3.05 13.28 2.21
C GLY A 124 3.80 14.49 2.79
N ALA A 125 3.23 15.68 2.63
CA ALA A 125 3.79 16.91 3.19
C ALA A 125 3.86 16.88 4.72
N LEU A 126 2.80 16.45 5.40
CA LEU A 126 2.75 16.34 6.87
C LEU A 126 3.70 15.29 7.44
N LEU A 127 4.00 14.24 6.68
CA LEU A 127 4.96 13.21 7.06
C LEU A 127 6.41 13.58 6.69
N GLY A 128 6.67 14.73 6.05
CA GLY A 128 8.01 15.19 5.72
C GLY A 128 8.62 14.53 4.47
N GLU A 129 7.80 14.05 3.53
CA GLU A 129 8.29 13.44 2.28
C GLU A 129 9.03 14.45 1.40
N GLU A 130 8.60 15.72 1.40
CA GLU A 130 9.17 16.80 0.58
C GLU A 130 10.57 17.26 1.05
N GLU A 131 10.81 17.28 2.37
CA GLU A 131 12.12 17.69 2.93
C GLU A 131 13.24 16.70 2.56
N ARG A 132 12.90 15.42 2.39
CA ARG A 132 13.86 14.35 2.08
C ARG A 132 14.21 14.23 0.60
N LEU A 133 13.29 14.57 -0.30
CA LEU A 133 13.54 14.54 -1.76
C LEU A 133 14.28 15.79 -2.25
N GLY A 134 14.26 16.90 -1.49
CA GLY A 134 14.88 18.18 -1.86
C GLY A 134 16.33 18.38 -1.40
N SER A 135 16.88 17.52 -0.53
CA SER A 135 18.22 17.68 0.04
C SER A 135 19.34 17.16 -0.88
N ASN A 136 19.41 17.73 -2.08
CA ASN A 136 20.61 17.68 -2.94
C ASN A 136 21.28 19.06 -3.04
N LYS A 137 21.12 19.88 -1.99
CA LYS A 137 21.82 21.16 -1.84
C LYS A 137 22.82 21.02 -0.71
N ASP A 138 24.09 21.14 -1.08
CA ASP A 138 25.24 21.29 -0.18
C ASP A 138 24.98 22.40 0.86
N VAL A 139 24.42 22.03 2.01
CA VAL A 139 24.39 22.89 3.19
C VAL A 139 24.91 22.05 4.34
N VAL A 140 26.22 22.19 4.56
CA VAL A 140 26.84 21.89 5.84
C VAL A 140 26.28 22.89 6.87
N ILE A 141 25.95 22.37 8.06
CA ILE A 141 25.64 23.04 9.35
C ILE A 141 24.17 22.91 9.80
N SER A 142 23.89 22.00 10.74
CA SER A 142 23.78 22.30 12.17
C SER A 142 23.19 21.12 12.95
N ASP A 143 23.85 20.76 14.04
CA ASP A 143 23.52 19.68 14.98
C ASP A 143 22.14 19.85 15.66
N VAL A 144 21.10 19.19 15.12
CA VAL A 144 19.90 18.81 15.89
C VAL A 144 19.59 17.33 15.55
N PRO A 145 19.20 16.47 16.51
CA PRO A 145 19.24 15.02 16.34
C PRO A 145 18.06 14.47 15.51
N GLU A 146 18.04 14.76 14.21
CA GLU A 146 17.23 14.04 13.21
C GLU A 146 17.70 12.58 13.04
N ALA A 147 18.89 12.28 13.57
CA ALA A 147 19.48 10.95 13.64
C ALA A 147 18.67 9.96 14.49
N ILE A 148 17.75 10.37 15.37
CA ILE A 148 17.09 9.43 16.30
C ILE A 148 16.06 8.54 15.60
N ASP A 149 15.27 9.09 14.68
CA ASP A 149 14.23 8.31 13.98
C ASP A 149 14.88 7.40 12.91
N ASN A 150 15.93 7.89 12.23
CA ASN A 150 16.77 7.03 11.38
C ASN A 150 17.48 5.95 12.20
N TYR A 151 18.05 6.27 13.37
CA TYR A 151 18.74 5.30 14.22
C TYR A 151 17.82 4.20 14.77
N TYR A 152 16.52 4.46 14.93
CA TYR A 152 15.56 3.42 15.30
C TYR A 152 15.31 2.44 14.15
N TRP A 153 15.06 2.94 12.93
CA TRP A 153 14.90 2.09 11.75
C TRP A 153 16.21 1.39 11.35
N ASP A 154 17.36 2.06 11.48
CA ASP A 154 18.70 1.48 11.28
C ASP A 154 18.99 0.35 12.29
N GLN A 155 18.46 0.43 13.51
CA GLN A 155 18.56 -0.66 14.51
C GLN A 155 17.59 -1.81 14.24
N VAL A 156 16.40 -1.54 13.72
CA VAL A 156 15.46 -2.59 13.26
C VAL A 156 16.02 -3.29 12.00
N GLU A 157 16.72 -2.56 11.13
CA GLU A 157 17.46 -3.08 9.97
C GLU A 157 18.57 -4.07 10.36
N ALA A 158 19.21 -3.90 11.52
CA ALA A 158 20.24 -4.83 12.00
C ALA A 158 19.70 -6.23 12.36
N ILE A 159 18.37 -6.40 12.47
CA ILE A 159 17.72 -7.66 12.86
C ILE A 159 17.31 -8.49 11.62
N GLU A 160 17.38 -7.95 10.41
CA GLU A 160 17.21 -8.74 9.19
C GLU A 160 18.48 -9.55 8.87
N LEU A 161 18.41 -10.86 9.09
CA LEU A 161 19.44 -11.88 8.80
C LEU A 161 20.04 -11.83 7.37
N GLU A 162 19.46 -11.07 6.46
CA GLU A 162 19.90 -10.92 5.07
C GLU A 162 21.09 -9.94 4.92
N GLY A 163 21.26 -9.02 5.88
CA GLY A 163 22.41 -8.12 5.95
C GLY A 163 23.74 -8.84 6.20
N PHE A 164 23.72 -10.02 6.85
CA PHE A 164 24.93 -10.76 7.18
C PHE A 164 25.57 -11.46 5.96
N ILE A 165 24.76 -11.86 4.98
CA ILE A 165 25.24 -12.54 3.76
C ILE A 165 25.63 -11.52 2.68
N ASN A 166 24.91 -10.39 2.58
CA ASN A 166 25.18 -9.35 1.59
C ASN A 166 26.29 -8.36 1.99
N ALA A 167 26.59 -8.22 3.30
CA ALA A 167 27.70 -7.40 3.78
C ALA A 167 29.09 -7.89 3.32
N LEU A 168 29.19 -9.11 2.79
CA LEU A 168 30.46 -9.67 2.33
C LEU A 168 30.81 -9.38 0.86
N ASN A 169 29.90 -8.86 0.01
CA ASN A 169 30.15 -8.91 -1.45
C ASN A 169 29.83 -7.70 -2.35
N SER A 170 29.22 -6.57 -1.93
CA SER A 170 29.17 -5.39 -2.84
C SER A 170 28.98 -4.04 -2.15
N GLU A 171 29.77 -3.05 -2.58
CA GLU A 171 30.07 -1.82 -1.85
C GLU A 171 29.38 -0.60 -2.48
N GLY A 172 28.52 0.07 -1.69
CA GLY A 172 28.17 1.49 -1.83
C GLY A 172 26.94 1.85 -2.67
N ALA A 173 26.84 1.44 -3.94
CA ALA A 173 25.80 1.94 -4.84
C ALA A 173 24.43 1.28 -4.62
N LEU A 174 24.41 -0.04 -4.44
CA LEU A 174 23.18 -0.82 -4.23
C LEU A 174 22.50 -0.50 -2.88
N LYS A 175 23.29 -0.16 -1.85
CA LYS A 175 22.76 0.13 -0.50
C LYS A 175 21.93 1.41 -0.42
N ARG A 176 22.28 2.44 -1.21
CA ARG A 176 21.53 3.71 -1.24
C ARG A 176 20.16 3.57 -1.89
N ASP A 177 20.05 2.72 -2.91
CA ASP A 177 18.80 2.46 -3.62
C ASP A 177 17.81 1.68 -2.74
N ILE A 178 18.28 0.64 -2.04
CA ILE A 178 17.48 -0.15 -1.09
C ILE A 178 16.89 0.74 0.03
N HIS A 179 17.72 1.61 0.64
CA HIS A 179 17.26 2.49 1.72
C HIS A 179 16.22 3.52 1.26
N THR A 180 16.39 4.09 0.06
CA THR A 180 15.44 5.04 -0.52
C THR A 180 14.09 4.38 -0.79
N ASN A 181 14.11 3.17 -1.37
CA ASN A 181 12.90 2.39 -1.64
C ASN A 181 12.16 2.00 -0.36
N ARG A 182 12.89 1.62 0.70
CA ARG A 182 12.32 1.32 2.03
C ARG A 182 11.69 2.53 2.69
N CYS A 183 12.38 3.68 2.68
CA CYS A 183 11.82 4.93 3.19
C CYS A 183 10.50 5.27 2.49
N ALA A 184 10.45 5.17 1.16
CA ALA A 184 9.24 5.41 0.39
C ALA A 184 8.11 4.41 0.76
N ALA A 185 8.44 3.12 0.94
CA ALA A 185 7.48 2.11 1.37
C ALA A 185 6.91 2.42 2.76
N VAL A 186 7.75 2.80 3.73
CA VAL A 186 7.30 3.20 5.08
C VAL A 186 6.38 4.41 5.03
N PHE A 187 6.67 5.41 4.19
CA PHE A 187 5.77 6.55 3.99
C PHE A 187 4.42 6.12 3.41
N ASN A 188 4.41 5.22 2.42
CA ASN A 188 3.17 4.70 1.85
C ASN A 188 2.36 3.92 2.88
N ILE A 189 3.00 3.07 3.69
CA ILE A 189 2.34 2.34 4.78
C ILE A 189 1.72 3.33 5.78
N LYS A 190 2.46 4.35 6.21
CA LYS A 190 1.96 5.39 7.13
C LYS A 190 0.72 6.10 6.55
N LYS A 191 0.75 6.48 5.26
CA LYS A 191 -0.39 7.09 4.57
C LYS A 191 -1.59 6.16 4.51
N VAL A 192 -1.39 4.90 4.14
CA VAL A 192 -2.46 3.89 4.07
C VAL A 192 -3.10 3.66 5.43
N VAL A 193 -2.32 3.58 6.51
CA VAL A 193 -2.83 3.44 7.88
C VAL A 193 -3.69 4.65 8.27
N LEU A 194 -3.18 5.87 8.06
CA LEU A 194 -3.92 7.10 8.40
C LEU A 194 -5.22 7.22 7.60
N LEU A 195 -5.19 6.95 6.29
CA LEU A 195 -6.37 6.97 5.45
C LEU A 195 -7.36 5.87 5.84
N SER A 196 -6.89 4.67 6.17
CA SER A 196 -7.76 3.58 6.63
C SER A 196 -8.48 3.93 7.93
N ILE A 197 -7.82 4.63 8.86
CA ILE A 197 -8.47 5.14 10.10
C ILE A 197 -9.54 6.18 9.75
N MET A 198 -9.22 7.14 8.87
CA MET A 198 -10.18 8.16 8.42
C MET A 198 -11.39 7.52 7.71
N MET A 199 -11.16 6.54 6.84
CA MET A 199 -12.21 5.81 6.13
C MET A 199 -13.10 5.03 7.08
N GLN A 200 -12.52 4.28 8.04
CA GLN A 200 -13.28 3.55 9.05
C GLN A 200 -14.11 4.49 9.94
N SER A 201 -13.56 5.67 10.28
CA SER A 201 -14.28 6.68 11.06
C SER A 201 -15.50 7.25 10.32
N MET A 202 -15.42 7.34 8.98
CA MET A 202 -16.50 7.80 8.11
C MET A 202 -17.53 6.68 7.85
N ASN A 203 -17.05 5.46 7.63
CA ASN A 203 -17.86 4.27 7.40
C ASN A 203 -17.24 3.08 8.12
N ARG A 204 -17.89 2.61 9.19
CA ARG A 204 -17.38 1.50 10.02
C ARG A 204 -17.18 0.19 9.25
N LYS A 205 -17.86 0.03 8.11
CA LYS A 205 -17.68 -1.13 7.24
C LYS A 205 -16.38 -1.06 6.44
N SER A 206 -15.80 0.12 6.23
CA SER A 206 -14.52 0.31 5.55
C SER A 206 -13.35 -0.01 6.49
N ASN A 207 -13.17 -1.30 6.78
CA ASN A 207 -12.30 -1.81 7.84
C ASN A 207 -11.34 -2.91 7.35
N ALA A 208 -11.06 -2.98 6.04
CA ALA A 208 -10.22 -4.03 5.46
C ALA A 208 -8.85 -4.11 6.13
N LEU A 209 -8.06 -3.03 6.13
CA LEU A 209 -6.74 -3.01 6.76
C LEU A 209 -6.81 -3.38 8.25
N GLN A 210 -7.76 -2.80 8.99
CA GLN A 210 -7.95 -3.08 10.42
C GLN A 210 -8.27 -4.56 10.68
N SER A 211 -9.00 -5.19 9.76
CA SER A 211 -9.35 -6.61 9.86
C SER A 211 -8.14 -7.49 9.63
N ILE A 212 -7.33 -7.20 8.60
CA ILE A 212 -6.07 -7.91 8.34
C ILE A 212 -5.12 -7.77 9.53
N ILE A 213 -4.93 -6.54 10.05
CA ILE A 213 -4.10 -6.30 11.24
C ILE A 213 -4.65 -7.06 12.44
N GLY A 214 -5.97 -7.07 12.68
CA GLY A 214 -6.57 -7.84 13.77
C GLY A 214 -6.31 -9.34 13.68
N ILE A 215 -6.51 -9.93 12.50
CA ILE A 215 -6.23 -11.35 12.25
C ILE A 215 -4.74 -11.66 12.47
N PHE A 216 -3.84 -10.79 11.99
CA PHE A 216 -2.40 -10.92 12.19
C PHE A 216 -2.01 -10.84 13.68
N LEU A 217 -2.56 -9.90 14.44
CA LEU A 217 -2.28 -9.79 15.87
C LEU A 217 -2.72 -11.05 16.63
N GLN A 218 -3.85 -11.64 16.23
CA GLN A 218 -4.34 -12.89 16.80
C GLN A 218 -3.41 -14.08 16.50
N SER A 219 -2.86 -14.17 15.29
CA SER A 219 -1.92 -15.25 14.93
C SER A 219 -0.59 -15.13 15.67
N MET A 220 -0.19 -13.91 16.03
CA MET A 220 0.99 -13.64 16.86
C MET A 220 0.74 -13.83 18.37
N HIS A 221 -0.44 -14.36 18.76
CA HIS A 221 -0.85 -14.49 20.16
C HIS A 221 -0.72 -13.18 20.95
N THR A 222 -1.00 -12.05 20.30
CA THR A 222 -0.92 -10.74 20.92
C THR A 222 -1.89 -10.68 22.12
N PRO A 223 -1.45 -10.18 23.29
CA PRO A 223 -2.32 -10.05 24.45
C PRO A 223 -3.60 -9.27 24.12
N GLN A 224 -4.73 -9.79 24.60
CA GLN A 224 -6.07 -9.26 24.35
C GLN A 224 -6.20 -7.76 24.62
N ASN A 225 -5.60 -7.27 25.71
CA ASN A 225 -5.61 -5.86 26.09
C ASN A 225 -4.88 -4.95 25.07
N VAL A 226 -3.84 -5.45 24.41
CA VAL A 226 -3.13 -4.73 23.35
C VAL A 226 -4.03 -4.64 22.11
N VAL A 227 -4.66 -5.75 21.72
CA VAL A 227 -5.59 -5.77 20.58
C VAL A 227 -6.79 -4.84 20.83
N ASP A 228 -7.38 -4.88 22.02
CA ASP A 228 -8.47 -3.99 22.41
C ASP A 228 -8.05 -2.51 22.37
N THR A 229 -6.82 -2.20 22.76
CA THR A 229 -6.28 -0.83 22.69
C THR A 229 -6.12 -0.39 21.24
N LEU A 230 -5.56 -1.23 20.37
CA LEU A 230 -5.41 -0.94 18.94
C LEU A 230 -6.76 -0.82 18.24
N ALA A 231 -7.76 -1.61 18.64
CA ALA A 231 -9.12 -1.52 18.14
C ALA A 231 -9.76 -0.17 18.51
N ARG A 232 -9.54 0.32 19.73
CA ARG A 232 -10.04 1.64 20.18
C ARG A 232 -9.40 2.81 19.44
N ILE A 233 -8.16 2.67 18.99
CA ILE A 233 -7.46 3.70 18.20
C ILE A 233 -7.86 3.63 16.70
N GLY A 234 -8.53 2.56 16.26
CA GLY A 234 -8.93 2.35 14.87
C GLY A 234 -7.85 1.70 14.00
N ILE A 235 -6.83 1.10 14.62
CA ILE A 235 -5.76 0.35 13.95
C ILE A 235 -6.18 -1.11 13.71
N SER A 236 -7.07 -1.64 14.55
CA SER A 236 -7.59 -3.01 14.45
C SER A 236 -9.11 -3.04 14.58
N ILE A 237 -9.72 -4.20 14.28
CA ILE A 237 -11.11 -4.50 14.62
C ILE A 237 -11.19 -5.05 16.05
N SER A 238 -12.40 -5.10 16.62
CA SER A 238 -12.60 -5.69 17.95
C SER A 238 -12.27 -7.18 17.95
N THR A 239 -11.90 -7.72 19.10
CA THR A 239 -11.57 -9.14 19.23
C THR A 239 -12.75 -10.05 18.97
N ASP A 240 -13.98 -9.62 19.29
CA ASP A 240 -15.19 -10.34 18.87
C ASP A 240 -15.28 -10.46 17.34
N ALA A 241 -14.93 -9.39 16.61
CA ALA A 241 -14.89 -9.41 15.16
C ALA A 241 -13.74 -10.27 14.63
N ILE A 242 -12.57 -10.27 15.29
CA ILE A 242 -11.46 -11.18 14.98
C ILE A 242 -11.91 -12.63 15.15
N HIS A 243 -12.53 -12.99 16.28
CA HIS A 243 -13.03 -14.34 16.51
C HIS A 243 -14.08 -14.75 15.48
N ALA A 244 -14.97 -13.83 15.09
CA ALA A 244 -15.92 -14.08 14.00
C ALA A 244 -15.20 -14.33 12.66
N ALA A 245 -14.17 -13.54 12.33
CA ALA A 245 -13.36 -13.71 11.13
C ALA A 245 -12.61 -15.03 11.12
N VAL A 246 -11.89 -15.35 12.20
CA VAL A 246 -11.18 -16.61 12.35
C VAL A 246 -12.15 -17.79 12.27
N LYS A 247 -13.31 -17.71 12.92
CA LYS A 247 -14.34 -18.75 12.80
C LYS A 247 -14.86 -18.91 11.38
N SER A 248 -15.10 -17.81 10.66
CA SER A 248 -15.52 -17.83 9.26
C SER A 248 -14.47 -18.46 8.36
N ILE A 249 -13.21 -18.05 8.52
CA ILE A 249 -12.07 -18.57 7.74
C ILE A 249 -11.83 -20.05 8.04
N LEU A 250 -11.91 -20.46 9.31
CA LEU A 250 -11.70 -21.86 9.74
C LEU A 250 -12.93 -22.75 9.53
N MET A 251 -14.12 -22.20 9.28
CA MET A 251 -15.29 -22.94 8.81
C MET A 251 -15.10 -23.33 7.34
N PHE A 252 -14.04 -24.09 7.06
CA PHE A 252 -13.98 -24.90 5.87
C PHE A 252 -15.10 -25.94 5.98
N PRO A 253 -16.05 -26.02 5.03
CA PRO A 253 -16.68 -27.30 4.78
C PRO A 253 -15.53 -28.25 4.47
N LEU A 254 -15.41 -29.35 5.20
CA LEU A 254 -14.45 -30.38 4.87
C LEU A 254 -14.79 -30.91 3.46
N GLN A 255 -14.20 -30.31 2.43
CA GLN A 255 -14.42 -30.71 1.05
C GLN A 255 -13.66 -32.02 0.80
N HIS A 256 -14.13 -32.82 -0.16
CA HIS A 256 -13.56 -34.12 -0.56
C HIS A 256 -13.79 -35.29 0.42
N GLY A 257 -14.85 -35.23 1.24
CA GLY A 257 -15.21 -36.36 2.11
C GLY A 257 -14.32 -36.52 3.34
N VAL A 258 -13.47 -35.52 3.63
CA VAL A 258 -12.77 -35.40 4.90
C VAL A 258 -13.83 -35.25 6.00
N THR A 259 -13.77 -36.12 7.00
CA THR A 259 -14.65 -36.12 8.15
C THR A 259 -13.92 -35.54 9.35
N ILE A 260 -14.66 -35.15 10.39
CA ILE A 260 -14.05 -34.75 11.69
C ILE A 260 -13.11 -35.85 12.23
N ASN A 261 -13.36 -37.13 11.88
CA ASN A 261 -12.48 -38.22 12.27
C ASN A 261 -11.11 -38.18 11.58
N ASP A 262 -11.01 -37.62 10.37
CA ASP A 262 -9.74 -37.47 9.66
C ASP A 262 -8.89 -36.35 10.28
N LEU A 263 -9.52 -35.38 10.94
CA LEU A 263 -8.85 -34.36 11.75
C LEU A 263 -8.32 -34.90 13.09
N LYS A 264 -8.68 -36.12 13.52
CA LYS A 264 -8.08 -36.73 14.73
C LYS A 264 -6.58 -36.97 14.59
N CYS A 265 -6.07 -37.05 13.35
CA CYS A 265 -4.64 -37.02 13.10
C CYS A 265 -3.99 -35.73 13.60
N SER A 266 -4.69 -34.59 13.64
CA SER A 266 -4.10 -33.35 14.16
C SER A 266 -3.83 -33.40 15.67
N GLU A 267 -4.70 -34.03 16.46
CA GLU A 267 -4.50 -34.22 17.89
C GLU A 267 -3.33 -35.18 18.16
N GLU A 268 -3.25 -36.27 17.40
CA GLU A 268 -2.14 -37.21 17.50
C GLU A 268 -0.81 -36.60 17.00
N LEU A 269 -0.85 -35.81 15.92
CA LEU A 269 0.31 -35.07 15.40
C LEU A 269 0.79 -33.99 16.37
N TRP A 270 -0.13 -33.27 17.02
CA TRP A 270 0.19 -32.28 18.04
C TRP A 270 0.73 -32.95 19.32
N ARG A 271 0.10 -34.05 19.77
CA ARG A 271 0.58 -34.86 20.89
C ARG A 271 2.00 -35.38 20.66
N LYS A 272 2.34 -35.72 19.40
CA LYS A 272 3.65 -36.21 18.97
C LYS A 272 4.60 -35.11 18.46
N SER A 273 4.19 -33.85 18.50
CA SER A 273 5.00 -32.75 17.96
C SER A 273 6.13 -32.40 18.92
N ALA A 274 7.34 -32.21 18.39
CA ALA A 274 8.48 -31.68 19.14
C ALA A 274 8.26 -30.25 19.68
N LEU A 275 7.24 -29.55 19.16
CA LEU A 275 6.85 -28.21 19.60
C LEU A 275 5.81 -28.22 20.72
N ASN A 276 5.24 -29.38 21.07
CA ASN A 276 4.30 -29.50 22.17
C ASN A 276 5.07 -29.64 23.50
N THR A 277 5.07 -28.59 24.31
CA THR A 277 5.76 -28.54 25.60
C THR A 277 5.24 -29.53 26.64
N GLN A 278 4.06 -30.13 26.40
CA GLN A 278 3.46 -31.15 27.25
C GLN A 278 3.64 -32.58 26.71
N ALA A 279 4.37 -32.77 25.60
CA ALA A 279 4.57 -34.09 25.02
C ALA A 279 5.43 -34.98 25.95
N ILE A 280 5.02 -36.24 26.09
CA ILE A 280 5.81 -37.25 26.80
C ILE A 280 6.97 -37.65 25.89
N GLU A 281 8.20 -37.62 26.40
CA GLU A 281 9.42 -37.89 25.63
C GLU A 281 9.41 -39.26 24.92
N GLN A 282 8.67 -40.22 25.48
CA GLN A 282 8.49 -41.57 24.92
C GLN A 282 7.54 -41.61 23.71
N ASP A 283 6.68 -40.60 23.56
CA ASP A 283 5.72 -40.47 22.45
C ASP A 283 6.28 -39.64 21.28
N LEU A 284 7.37 -38.91 21.52
CA LEU A 284 8.04 -38.12 20.48
C LEU A 284 8.62 -39.07 19.41
N PRO A 285 8.30 -38.86 18.13
CA PRO A 285 8.91 -39.64 17.07
C PRO A 285 10.42 -39.41 17.10
N SER A 286 11.19 -40.49 16.95
CA SER A 286 12.65 -40.40 16.78
C SER A 286 12.96 -39.30 15.78
N CYS A 287 13.78 -38.31 16.14
CA CYS A 287 14.07 -37.14 15.31
C CYS A 287 14.38 -37.59 13.88
N LYS A 288 13.41 -37.35 12.97
CA LYS A 288 13.51 -37.76 11.58
C LYS A 288 14.28 -36.68 10.84
N THR A 289 15.37 -37.08 10.21
CA THR A 289 16.13 -36.21 9.32
C THR A 289 15.47 -36.17 7.95
N TRP A 290 15.86 -35.22 7.09
CA TRP A 290 15.40 -35.19 5.69
C TRP A 290 15.71 -36.51 4.95
N LYS A 291 16.69 -37.30 5.41
CA LYS A 291 17.02 -38.62 4.84
C LYS A 291 15.92 -39.65 5.12
N ASP A 292 15.21 -39.53 6.23
CA ASP A 292 14.07 -40.38 6.56
C ASP A 292 12.87 -40.11 5.64
N LEU A 293 12.69 -38.87 5.16
CA LEU A 293 11.65 -38.54 4.17
C LEU A 293 11.86 -39.30 2.86
N LEU A 294 13.11 -39.64 2.53
CA LEU A 294 13.45 -40.41 1.33
C LEU A 294 13.00 -41.89 1.42
N SER A 295 12.63 -42.37 2.61
CA SER A 295 12.13 -43.73 2.83
C SER A 295 10.61 -43.85 2.75
N ILE A 296 9.88 -42.71 2.75
CA ILE A 296 8.41 -42.67 2.70
C ILE A 296 7.89 -43.14 1.34
N TYR A 297 8.70 -42.98 0.28
CA TYR A 297 8.41 -43.48 -1.05
C TYR A 297 9.45 -44.54 -1.42
N PRO A 298 9.22 -45.83 -1.10
CA PRO A 298 10.07 -46.88 -1.63
C PRO A 298 10.09 -46.77 -3.16
N GLU A 299 11.28 -46.79 -3.76
CA GLU A 299 11.48 -46.72 -5.21
C GLU A 299 10.90 -47.99 -5.86
N THR A 300 9.58 -48.04 -6.03
CA THR A 300 8.92 -49.03 -6.88
C THR A 300 9.22 -48.67 -8.32
N GLU A 301 10.12 -49.45 -8.91
CA GLU A 301 10.51 -49.59 -10.32
C GLU A 301 10.52 -48.31 -11.18
N VAL A 302 11.65 -48.07 -11.84
CA VAL A 302 11.83 -46.97 -12.81
C VAL A 302 10.67 -46.98 -13.81
N THR A 303 9.85 -45.92 -13.79
CA THR A 303 8.82 -45.70 -14.79
C THR A 303 9.50 -45.55 -16.15
N ARG A 304 9.22 -46.49 -17.07
CA ARG A 304 9.91 -46.66 -18.37
C ARG A 304 9.92 -45.42 -19.27
N GLU A 305 9.09 -44.43 -18.99
CA GLU A 305 8.89 -43.30 -19.89
C GLU A 305 9.95 -42.19 -19.74
N HIS A 306 10.61 -42.04 -18.59
CA HIS A 306 11.49 -40.89 -18.35
C HIS A 306 12.88 -41.21 -17.77
N ASN A 307 13.24 -42.47 -17.50
CA ASN A 307 14.51 -42.88 -16.86
C ASN A 307 14.84 -42.17 -15.53
N LEU A 308 13.95 -41.34 -15.00
CA LEU A 308 14.09 -40.67 -13.72
C LEU A 308 13.35 -41.48 -12.67
N THR A 309 14.00 -41.70 -11.53
CA THR A 309 13.33 -42.27 -10.37
C THR A 309 12.29 -41.26 -9.84
N ARG A 310 11.30 -41.71 -9.06
CA ARG A 310 10.37 -40.78 -8.38
C ARG A 310 11.11 -39.73 -7.55
N ARG A 311 12.27 -40.11 -6.99
CA ARG A 311 13.17 -39.23 -6.26
C ARG A 311 13.76 -38.14 -7.16
N ASP A 312 14.21 -38.52 -8.35
CA ASP A 312 14.73 -37.56 -9.33
C ASP A 312 13.63 -36.60 -9.80
N CYS A 313 12.40 -37.10 -10.00
CA CYS A 313 11.25 -36.25 -10.31
C CYS A 313 10.91 -35.27 -9.17
N PHE A 314 10.95 -35.71 -7.91
CA PHE A 314 10.72 -34.83 -6.76
C PHE A 314 11.83 -33.77 -6.63
N ASN A 315 13.09 -34.16 -6.78
CA ASN A 315 14.22 -33.24 -6.75
C ASN A 315 14.16 -32.24 -7.91
N ALA A 316 13.78 -32.69 -9.11
CA ALA A 316 13.55 -31.80 -10.25
C ALA A 316 12.40 -30.82 -9.98
N TRP A 317 11.31 -31.27 -9.36
CA TRP A 317 10.20 -30.39 -8.97
C TRP A 317 10.61 -29.35 -7.92
N ILE A 318 11.35 -29.75 -6.87
CA ILE A 318 11.90 -28.82 -5.86
C ILE A 318 12.81 -27.79 -6.52
N PHE A 319 13.71 -28.24 -7.40
CA PHE A 319 14.61 -27.35 -8.14
C PHE A 319 13.83 -26.39 -9.05
N LEU A 320 12.78 -26.84 -9.73
CA LEU A 320 11.90 -25.99 -10.53
C LEU A 320 11.09 -25.00 -9.69
N MET A 321 10.64 -25.39 -8.49
CA MET A 321 9.95 -24.52 -7.55
C MET A 321 10.85 -23.40 -7.03
N ASP A 322 12.10 -23.71 -6.67
CA ASP A 322 13.08 -22.71 -6.25
C ASP A 322 13.47 -21.76 -7.40
N ASN A 323 13.56 -22.28 -8.63
CA ASN A 323 13.84 -21.45 -9.80
C ASN A 323 12.65 -20.59 -10.23
N ASN A 324 11.40 -21.06 -10.10
CA ASN A 324 10.22 -20.24 -10.41
C ASN A 324 10.05 -19.07 -9.44
N LYS A 325 10.37 -19.25 -8.14
CA LYS A 325 10.43 -18.14 -7.18
C LYS A 325 11.49 -17.10 -7.57
N ARG A 326 12.64 -17.54 -8.10
CA ARG A 326 13.69 -16.65 -8.60
C ARG A 326 13.34 -15.98 -9.94
N LEU A 327 12.61 -16.66 -10.82
CA LEU A 327 12.18 -16.07 -12.10
C LEU A 327 11.03 -15.07 -11.93
N GLN A 328 10.16 -15.27 -10.93
CA GLN A 328 9.16 -14.26 -10.55
C GLN A 328 9.81 -13.02 -9.92
N SER A 329 10.89 -13.17 -9.15
CA SER A 329 11.66 -12.01 -8.65
C SER A 329 12.45 -11.30 -9.75
N ILE A 330 12.99 -12.02 -10.74
CA ILE A 330 13.76 -11.42 -11.84
C ILE A 330 12.86 -10.76 -12.91
N ASN A 331 11.66 -11.29 -13.18
CA ASN A 331 10.75 -10.68 -14.15
C ASN A 331 10.18 -9.33 -13.69
N ILE A 332 10.13 -9.05 -12.39
CA ILE A 332 9.69 -7.75 -11.87
C ILE A 332 10.76 -6.66 -12.12
N ASP A 333 12.04 -7.01 -12.07
CA ASP A 333 13.15 -6.05 -12.29
C ASP A 333 13.42 -5.75 -13.78
N VAL A 334 13.15 -6.70 -14.69
CA VAL A 334 13.40 -6.51 -16.13
C VAL A 334 12.31 -5.67 -16.81
N PHE A 335 11.06 -5.68 -16.30
CA PHE A 335 9.99 -4.87 -16.89
C PHE A 335 10.05 -3.38 -16.49
N TYR A 336 10.76 -3.01 -15.43
CA TYR A 336 10.89 -1.60 -15.03
C TYR A 336 12.06 -0.84 -15.67
N THR A 337 12.99 -1.52 -16.34
CA THR A 337 14.21 -0.88 -16.90
C THR A 337 14.22 -0.71 -18.43
N SER A 338 13.19 -1.17 -19.16
CA SER A 338 13.12 -1.04 -20.63
C SER A 338 11.96 -0.16 -21.16
N GLY A 339 11.40 0.71 -20.33
CA GLY A 339 10.30 1.60 -20.69
C GLY A 339 10.70 3.05 -21.00
N ASN A 340 11.81 3.30 -21.70
CA ASN A 340 12.14 4.63 -22.25
C ASN A 340 13.15 4.50 -23.38
N ASN A 341 12.65 4.26 -24.60
CA ASN A 341 13.16 4.76 -25.88
C ASN A 341 12.60 3.93 -27.03
N VAL A 342 11.45 4.33 -27.58
CA VAL A 342 11.12 4.04 -28.99
C VAL A 342 10.55 5.30 -29.61
N SER A 343 11.36 5.89 -30.48
CA SER A 343 11.05 6.99 -31.39
C SER A 343 9.94 6.56 -32.36
N LYS A 344 8.99 7.47 -32.61
CA LYS A 344 8.01 7.39 -33.69
C LYS A 344 8.69 7.15 -35.04
N VAL A 345 8.27 6.12 -35.75
CA VAL A 345 8.45 5.97 -37.20
C VAL A 345 7.08 6.15 -37.83
N ASP A 346 6.96 7.19 -38.65
CA ASP A 346 5.80 7.46 -39.52
C ASP A 346 5.64 6.31 -40.53
N TYR A 347 4.42 5.80 -40.66
CA TYR A 347 4.01 5.03 -41.83
C TYR A 347 3.04 5.87 -42.66
N ASP A 348 3.53 6.25 -43.84
CA ASP A 348 2.83 6.92 -44.92
C ASP A 348 1.89 5.91 -45.62
N GLU A 349 0.59 6.21 -45.65
CA GLU A 349 -0.42 5.47 -46.39
C GLU A 349 -0.31 5.79 -47.89
N ARG A 350 0.13 4.81 -48.70
CA ARG A 350 -0.25 4.74 -50.11
C ARG A 350 -0.54 3.31 -50.56
N LEU A 351 -1.78 3.17 -51.03
CA LEU A 351 -2.44 2.09 -51.79
C LEU A 351 -2.99 0.90 -51.01
#